data_AF-A0A936HQJ6-F1
#
_entry.id   AF-A0A936HQJ6-F1
#
_cell.length_a   1.000
_cell.length_b   1.000
_cell.length_c   1.000
_cell.angle_alpha   90.00
_cell.angle_beta   90.00
_cell.angle_gamma   90.00
#
_symmetry.space_group_name_H-M   'P 1'
#
loop_
_entity.id
_entity.type
_entity.pdbx_description
1 polymer ?
#
loop_
_entity_poly.entity_id
_entity_poly.type
_entity_poly.pdbx_seq_one_letter_code
_entity_poly.pdbx_strand_id
1 'polypeptide(L)'
;MILQKHKRQTTAIRQEDHAAFAGFLLEHWLDHGFPHHPNRQEIIRATHQHDNGWSLFDAKPRLDAKTKLPVDFQRITPEETVEIWNRGTEKFVETEPLVALLITHHAYTLHEHIHRRTGVWKDFFIGLAKRRGALRDLLGLQHHDIERLYSYLRMADLFSLQFCMNATLGAAHPERYAGYVYRRDGNQFQFRPFPFTSRQLSYQLPTYPLDRAGYDDVKKLQAAMKKPVMQEITITPLERWDE
;
A
#
# COMPACT_ATOMS: atom_id res chain seq x y z
N MET A 1 -10.43 0.97 -1.81
CA MET A 1 -10.18 -0.39 -2.36
C MET A 1 -9.45 -0.35 -3.70
N ILE A 2 -8.56 -1.32 -3.92
CA ILE A 2 -7.96 -1.61 -5.23
C ILE A 2 -8.88 -2.55 -6.00
N LEU A 3 -9.17 -2.26 -7.27
CA LEU A 3 -9.98 -3.12 -8.12
C LEU A 3 -9.17 -3.70 -9.29
N GLN A 4 -9.04 -5.03 -9.32
CA GLN A 4 -8.52 -5.77 -10.46
C GLN A 4 -9.68 -6.24 -11.34
N LYS A 5 -9.76 -5.76 -12.58
CA LYS A 5 -10.80 -6.19 -13.53
C LYS A 5 -10.32 -7.38 -14.37
N HIS A 6 -10.98 -8.52 -14.24
CA HIS A 6 -10.74 -9.72 -15.04
C HIS A 6 -11.89 -9.99 -15.99
N LYS A 7 -11.69 -10.77 -17.06
CA LYS A 7 -12.73 -11.01 -18.10
C LYS A 7 -14.11 -11.43 -17.54
N ARG A 8 -14.15 -12.17 -16.43
CA ARG A 8 -15.39 -12.73 -15.84
C ARG A 8 -15.78 -12.15 -14.48
N GLN A 9 -14.86 -11.51 -13.76
CA GLN A 9 -15.10 -11.00 -12.42
C GLN A 9 -14.27 -9.74 -12.15
N THR A 10 -14.60 -9.02 -11.09
CA THR A 10 -13.71 -8.00 -10.50
C THR A 10 -13.22 -8.51 -9.17
N THR A 11 -11.93 -8.40 -8.89
CA THR A 11 -11.37 -8.70 -7.56
C THR A 11 -11.13 -7.38 -6.84
N ALA A 12 -11.72 -7.21 -5.66
CA ALA A 12 -11.42 -6.08 -4.78
C ALA A 12 -10.41 -6.50 -3.71
N ILE A 13 -9.48 -5.60 -3.39
CA ILE A 13 -8.49 -5.75 -2.32
C ILE A 13 -8.58 -4.50 -1.45
N ARG A 14 -8.55 -4.65 -0.12
CA ARG A 14 -8.54 -3.49 0.77
C ARG A 14 -7.14 -2.88 0.84
N GLN A 15 -7.07 -1.60 1.11
CA GLN A 15 -5.79 -0.90 1.26
C GLN A 15 -5.03 -1.41 2.49
N GLU A 16 -5.74 -1.76 3.58
CA GLU A 16 -5.13 -2.42 4.74
C GLU A 16 -4.52 -3.80 4.40
N ASP A 17 -5.12 -4.54 3.46
CA ASP A 17 -4.60 -5.84 3.02
C ASP A 17 -3.35 -5.68 2.15
N HIS A 18 -3.29 -4.66 1.27
CA HIS A 18 -2.04 -4.37 0.54
C HIS A 18 -0.96 -3.89 1.49
N ALA A 19 -1.30 -3.07 2.48
CA ALA A 19 -0.34 -2.58 3.46
C ALA A 19 0.24 -3.72 4.30
N ALA A 20 -0.61 -4.67 4.68
CA ALA A 20 -0.18 -5.89 5.34
C ALA A 20 0.78 -6.72 4.46
N PHE A 21 0.49 -6.81 3.15
CA PHE A 21 1.39 -7.47 2.22
C PHE A 21 2.73 -6.73 2.06
N ALA A 22 2.72 -5.40 2.01
CA ALA A 22 3.94 -4.58 1.98
C ALA A 22 4.80 -4.81 3.23
N GLY A 23 4.17 -4.83 4.41
CA GLY A 23 4.84 -5.14 5.67
C GLY A 23 5.47 -6.53 5.67
N PHE A 24 4.75 -7.54 5.18
CA PHE A 24 5.26 -8.90 5.01
C PHE A 24 6.50 -8.96 4.10
N LEU A 25 6.51 -8.22 2.99
CA LEU A 25 7.69 -8.16 2.12
C LEU A 25 8.92 -7.64 2.89
N LEU A 26 8.76 -6.60 3.72
CA LEU A 26 9.86 -6.08 4.54
C LEU A 26 10.29 -7.03 5.67
N GLU A 27 9.36 -7.75 6.28
CA GLU A 27 9.67 -8.75 7.30
C GLU A 27 10.67 -9.81 6.82
N HIS A 28 10.65 -10.11 5.53
CA HIS A 28 11.55 -11.09 4.90
C HIS A 28 12.68 -10.47 4.10
N TRP A 29 12.82 -9.15 4.08
CA TRP A 29 13.82 -8.46 3.27
C TRP A 29 15.23 -8.55 3.86
N LEU A 30 16.22 -8.90 3.02
CA LEU A 30 17.62 -9.10 3.39
C LEU A 30 18.60 -8.06 2.81
N ASP A 31 18.19 -7.30 1.81
CA ASP A 31 19.10 -6.38 1.13
C ASP A 31 19.26 -5.03 1.89
N HIS A 32 20.24 -4.23 1.47
CA HIS A 32 20.53 -2.88 1.93
C HIS A 32 20.78 -2.76 3.44
N GLY A 33 21.19 -3.85 4.09
CA GLY A 33 21.44 -3.88 5.54
C GLY A 33 20.19 -3.79 6.39
N PHE A 34 18.99 -3.91 5.79
CA PHE A 34 17.72 -3.84 6.52
C PHE A 34 17.59 -4.82 7.70
N PRO A 35 18.09 -6.08 7.63
CA PRO A 35 18.03 -7.01 8.75
C PRO A 35 18.68 -6.50 10.05
N HIS A 36 19.65 -5.61 9.94
CA HIS A 36 20.42 -5.08 11.08
C HIS A 36 20.07 -3.61 11.38
N HIS A 37 19.06 -3.07 10.71
CA HIS A 37 18.68 -1.68 10.91
C HIS A 37 18.09 -1.48 12.33
N PRO A 38 18.54 -0.48 13.12
CA PRO A 38 18.11 -0.32 14.51
C PRO A 38 16.60 -0.09 14.65
N ASN A 39 15.99 0.60 13.68
CA ASN A 39 14.56 0.88 13.63
C ASN A 39 13.75 -0.13 12.80
N ARG A 40 14.27 -1.35 12.60
CA ARG A 40 13.67 -2.33 11.67
C ARG A 40 12.21 -2.62 12.01
N GLN A 41 11.89 -2.80 13.29
CA GLN A 41 10.55 -3.18 13.74
C GLN A 41 9.55 -2.04 13.51
N GLU A 42 9.96 -0.80 13.79
CA GLU A 42 9.14 0.40 13.57
C GLU A 42 8.89 0.66 12.09
N ILE A 43 9.88 0.42 11.22
CA ILE A 43 9.73 0.55 9.76
C ILE A 43 8.74 -0.50 9.23
N ILE A 44 8.88 -1.77 9.65
CA ILE A 44 7.94 -2.84 9.30
C ILE A 44 6.54 -2.48 9.79
N ARG A 45 6.42 -2.02 11.04
CA ARG A 45 5.17 -1.61 11.66
C ARG A 45 4.50 -0.46 10.91
N ALA A 46 5.26 0.57 10.55
CA ALA A 46 4.78 1.68 9.73
C ALA A 46 4.31 1.22 8.36
N THR A 47 5.03 0.28 7.75
CA THR A 47 4.67 -0.28 6.44
C THR A 47 3.38 -1.11 6.52
N HIS A 48 3.21 -1.94 7.55
CA HIS A 48 1.94 -2.64 7.82
C HIS A 48 0.75 -1.72 8.07
N GLN A 49 1.00 -0.49 8.51
CA GLN A 49 -0.04 0.45 8.93
C GLN A 49 -0.15 1.67 8.04
N HIS A 50 0.60 1.79 6.93
CA HIS A 50 0.67 3.05 6.20
C HIS A 50 -0.71 3.51 5.68
N ASP A 51 -1.55 2.55 5.29
CA ASP A 51 -2.93 2.79 4.84
C ASP A 51 -4.00 2.51 5.92
N ASN A 52 -3.65 2.55 7.20
CA ASN A 52 -4.58 2.25 8.29
C ASN A 52 -5.84 3.15 8.31
N GLY A 53 -5.75 4.36 7.75
CA GLY A 53 -6.87 5.31 7.65
C GLY A 53 -8.02 4.82 6.77
N TRP A 54 -7.75 3.88 5.86
CA TRP A 54 -8.73 3.30 4.94
C TRP A 54 -9.66 2.28 5.58
N SER A 55 -9.32 1.73 6.75
CA SER A 55 -10.09 0.65 7.41
C SER A 55 -11.59 0.92 7.49
N LEU A 56 -12.01 2.14 7.86
CA LEU A 56 -13.43 2.51 7.92
C LEU A 56 -14.08 2.61 6.53
N PHE A 57 -13.34 3.13 5.55
CA PHE A 57 -13.82 3.28 4.17
C PHE A 57 -14.00 1.92 3.50
N ASP A 58 -13.02 1.03 3.64
CA ASP A 58 -13.02 -0.29 3.04
C ASP A 58 -13.94 -1.28 3.80
N ALA A 59 -14.20 -1.06 5.10
CA ALA A 59 -15.18 -1.85 5.87
C ALA A 59 -16.64 -1.56 5.47
N LYS A 60 -16.92 -0.38 4.90
CA LYS A 60 -18.26 0.02 4.43
C LYS A 60 -18.18 0.51 2.98
N PRO A 61 -17.89 -0.39 2.02
CA PRO A 61 -17.69 0.01 0.64
C PRO A 61 -18.95 0.67 0.08
N ARG A 62 -18.76 1.82 -0.57
CA ARG A 62 -19.81 2.54 -1.31
C ARG A 62 -19.87 2.03 -2.74
N LEU A 63 -21.06 2.05 -3.33
CA LEU A 63 -21.22 1.79 -4.76
C LEU A 63 -20.81 2.99 -5.59
N ASP A 64 -19.99 2.74 -6.61
CA ASP A 64 -19.77 3.67 -7.69
C ASP A 64 -20.97 3.65 -8.64
N ALA A 65 -21.62 4.81 -8.81
CA ALA A 65 -22.88 4.89 -9.56
C ALA A 65 -22.75 4.45 -11.02
N LYS A 66 -21.56 4.61 -11.62
CA LYS A 66 -21.28 4.30 -13.02
C LYS A 66 -20.96 2.82 -13.23
N THR A 67 -20.11 2.25 -12.38
CA THR A 67 -19.58 0.88 -12.56
C THR A 67 -20.35 -0.16 -11.77
N LYS A 68 -21.21 0.25 -10.81
CA LYS A 68 -21.93 -0.63 -9.90
C LYS A 68 -21.00 -1.51 -9.04
N LEU A 69 -19.72 -1.16 -8.95
CA LEU A 69 -18.71 -1.82 -8.13
C LEU A 69 -18.37 -0.95 -6.91
N PRO A 70 -17.57 -1.42 -5.93
CA PRO A 70 -17.00 -0.53 -4.92
C PRO A 70 -16.33 0.69 -5.55
N VAL A 71 -16.32 1.80 -4.84
CA VAL A 71 -15.49 2.94 -5.25
C VAL A 71 -14.02 2.55 -5.17
N ASP A 72 -13.34 2.70 -6.31
CA ASP A 72 -11.91 2.50 -6.45
C ASP A 72 -11.14 3.59 -5.66
N PHE A 73 -10.03 3.23 -5.04
CA PHE A 73 -9.19 4.14 -4.26
C PHE A 73 -8.69 5.35 -5.08
N GLN A 74 -8.58 5.22 -6.40
CA GLN A 74 -8.20 6.31 -7.30
C GLN A 74 -9.36 7.28 -7.62
N ARG A 75 -10.59 6.96 -7.17
CA ARG A 75 -11.83 7.68 -7.51
C ARG A 75 -12.52 8.32 -6.31
N ILE A 76 -11.88 8.36 -5.15
CA ILE A 76 -12.38 9.07 -3.96
C ILE A 76 -12.22 10.59 -4.12
N THR A 77 -12.99 11.36 -3.36
CA THR A 77 -12.92 12.83 -3.42
C THR A 77 -11.71 13.35 -2.62
N PRO A 78 -11.23 14.58 -2.90
CA PRO A 78 -10.21 15.22 -2.08
C PRO A 78 -10.53 15.25 -0.58
N GLU A 79 -11.78 15.48 -0.21
CA GLU A 79 -12.25 15.52 1.18
C GLU A 79 -12.11 14.14 1.84
N GLU A 80 -12.48 13.07 1.13
CA GLU A 80 -12.32 11.70 1.60
C GLU A 80 -10.84 11.36 1.77
N THR A 81 -9.99 11.73 0.81
CA THR A 81 -8.53 11.52 0.91
C THR A 81 -7.97 12.21 2.14
N VAL A 82 -8.33 13.48 2.37
CA VAL A 82 -7.88 14.24 3.54
C VAL A 82 -8.35 13.60 4.85
N GLU A 83 -9.60 13.13 4.92
CA GLU A 83 -10.13 12.44 6.10
C GLU A 83 -9.37 11.13 6.40
N ILE A 84 -9.16 10.30 5.37
CA ILE A 84 -8.42 9.03 5.45
C ILE A 84 -7.03 9.28 6.02
N TRP A 85 -6.28 10.22 5.43
CA TRP A 85 -4.90 10.46 5.83
C TRP A 85 -4.78 11.17 7.17
N ASN A 86 -5.70 12.07 7.54
CA ASN A 86 -5.70 12.67 8.88
C ASN A 86 -5.86 11.60 9.95
N ARG A 87 -6.87 10.72 9.81
CA ARG A 87 -7.04 9.58 10.72
C ARG A 87 -5.81 8.69 10.76
N GLY A 88 -5.29 8.33 9.58
CA GLY A 88 -4.18 7.40 9.45
C GLY A 88 -2.89 7.90 10.11
N THR A 89 -2.63 9.20 9.99
CA THR A 89 -1.41 9.84 10.50
C THR A 89 -1.50 10.26 11.97
N GLU A 90 -2.71 10.38 12.53
CA GLU A 90 -2.93 10.70 13.95
C GLU A 90 -2.86 9.47 14.86
N LYS A 91 -3.23 8.30 14.33
CA LYS A 91 -3.43 7.06 15.10
C LYS A 91 -2.30 6.70 16.07
N PHE A 92 -1.05 6.98 15.70
CA PHE A 92 0.14 6.53 16.43
C PHE A 92 0.96 7.66 17.06
N VAL A 93 0.50 8.91 16.96
CA VAL A 93 1.30 10.07 17.38
C VAL A 93 1.73 9.99 18.84
N GLU A 94 0.84 9.51 19.72
CA GLU A 94 1.08 9.45 21.17
C GLU A 94 1.80 8.17 21.62
N THR A 95 1.72 7.09 20.83
CA THR A 95 2.16 5.75 21.24
C THR A 95 3.42 5.27 20.52
N GLU A 96 3.56 5.57 19.22
CA GLU A 96 4.63 5.07 18.36
C GLU A 96 5.13 6.21 17.44
N PRO A 97 5.89 7.20 17.96
CA PRO A 97 6.19 8.43 17.22
C PRO A 97 6.92 8.23 15.89
N LEU A 98 7.84 7.26 15.81
CA LEU A 98 8.53 6.96 14.55
C LEU A 98 7.58 6.34 13.50
N VAL A 99 6.67 5.47 13.94
CA VAL A 99 5.63 4.91 13.07
C VAL A 99 4.75 6.03 12.53
N ALA A 100 4.26 6.91 13.42
CA ALA A 100 3.48 8.07 13.02
C ALA A 100 4.23 8.99 12.04
N LEU A 101 5.54 9.19 12.25
CA LEU A 101 6.37 10.03 11.39
C LEU A 101 6.45 9.46 9.98
N LEU A 102 6.71 8.16 9.84
CA LEU A 102 6.83 7.50 8.55
C LEU A 102 5.51 7.50 7.78
N ILE A 103 4.38 7.25 8.47
CA ILE A 103 3.04 7.31 7.84
C ILE A 103 2.70 8.75 7.42
N THR A 104 2.99 9.74 8.27
CA THR A 104 2.78 11.17 7.95
C THR A 104 3.63 11.59 6.75
N HIS A 105 4.88 11.16 6.71
CA HIS A 105 5.78 11.48 5.63
C HIS A 105 5.37 10.78 4.33
N HIS A 106 4.94 9.51 4.40
CA HIS A 106 4.36 8.79 3.27
C HIS A 106 3.15 9.55 2.68
N ALA A 107 2.18 9.91 3.53
CA ALA A 107 1.03 10.72 3.14
C ALA A 107 1.43 12.02 2.44
N TYR A 108 2.46 12.72 2.95
CA TYR A 108 2.97 13.94 2.34
C TYR A 108 3.53 13.69 0.94
N THR A 109 4.43 12.71 0.81
CA THR A 109 5.14 12.42 -0.44
C THR A 109 4.23 11.91 -1.56
N LEU A 110 3.16 11.17 -1.23
CA LEU A 110 2.18 10.71 -2.22
C LEU A 110 1.44 11.87 -2.89
N HIS A 111 1.20 12.97 -2.18
CA HIS A 111 0.30 14.02 -2.64
C HIS A 111 1.01 15.30 -3.09
N GLU A 112 2.24 15.56 -2.61
CA GLU A 112 2.92 16.86 -2.77
C GLU A 112 3.17 17.29 -4.23
N HIS A 113 3.30 16.33 -5.15
CA HIS A 113 3.51 16.58 -6.58
C HIS A 113 2.25 16.42 -7.42
N ILE A 114 1.18 15.87 -6.85
CA ILE A 114 -0.09 15.59 -7.56
C ILE A 114 -1.10 16.72 -7.36
N HIS A 115 -1.13 17.31 -6.16
CA HIS A 115 -2.15 18.29 -5.80
C HIS A 115 -1.58 19.68 -5.57
N ARG A 116 -2.22 20.68 -6.18
CA ARG A 116 -1.96 22.09 -5.88
C ARG A 116 -2.39 22.40 -4.43
N ARG A 117 -1.63 23.24 -3.74
CA ARG A 117 -1.87 23.62 -2.34
C ARG A 117 -2.99 24.65 -2.19
N THR A 118 -4.19 24.28 -2.64
CA THR A 118 -5.40 25.11 -2.68
C THR A 118 -6.61 24.34 -2.17
N GLY A 119 -7.62 25.03 -1.64
CA GLY A 119 -8.80 24.37 -1.05
C GLY A 119 -8.40 23.44 0.09
N VAL A 120 -9.05 22.27 0.17
CA VAL A 120 -8.80 21.26 1.22
C VAL A 120 -7.34 20.80 1.29
N TRP A 121 -6.63 20.81 0.15
CA TRP A 121 -5.22 20.41 0.10
C TRP A 121 -4.29 21.39 0.82
N LYS A 122 -4.64 22.68 0.89
CA LYS A 122 -3.82 23.67 1.61
C LYS A 122 -3.71 23.31 3.09
N ASP A 123 -4.86 23.11 3.74
CA ASP A 123 -4.92 22.82 5.17
C ASP A 123 -4.36 21.42 5.47
N PHE A 124 -4.59 20.47 4.56
CA PHE A 124 -3.97 19.14 4.63
C PHE A 124 -2.44 19.20 4.66
N PHE A 125 -1.80 19.91 3.72
CA PHE A 125 -0.34 20.03 3.69
C PHE A 125 0.21 20.79 4.91
N ILE A 126 -0.52 21.80 5.41
CA ILE A 126 -0.15 22.50 6.64
C ILE A 126 -0.19 21.53 7.83
N GLY A 127 -1.25 20.75 7.97
CA GLY A 127 -1.42 19.76 9.02
C GLY A 127 -0.33 18.68 8.98
N LEU A 128 -0.08 18.09 7.81
CA LEU A 128 0.98 17.10 7.63
C LEU A 128 2.37 17.67 7.91
N ALA A 129 2.67 18.88 7.43
CA ALA A 129 3.96 19.52 7.67
C ALA A 129 4.18 19.80 9.17
N LYS A 130 3.15 20.29 9.87
CA LYS A 130 3.20 20.51 11.33
C LYS A 130 3.42 19.21 12.09
N ARG A 131 2.64 18.16 11.77
CA ARG A 131 2.75 16.84 12.42
C ARG A 131 4.11 16.21 12.17
N ARG A 132 4.57 16.19 10.91
CA ARG A 132 5.90 15.69 10.52
C ARG A 132 7.02 16.46 11.21
N GLY A 133 6.93 17.79 11.29
CA GLY A 133 7.91 18.64 11.97
C GLY A 133 8.02 18.34 13.47
N ALA A 134 6.87 18.27 14.16
CA ALA A 134 6.84 17.96 15.60
C ALA A 134 7.41 16.57 15.91
N LEU A 135 7.05 15.55 15.12
CA LEU A 135 7.56 14.18 15.30
C LEU A 135 9.05 14.09 14.97
N ARG A 136 9.51 14.77 13.91
CA ARG A 136 10.93 14.90 13.58
C ARG A 136 11.71 15.48 14.76
N ASP A 137 11.24 16.60 15.31
CA ASP A 137 11.93 17.31 16.39
C ASP A 137 11.94 16.49 17.68
N LEU A 138 10.82 15.82 18.00
CA LEU A 138 10.72 14.89 19.14
C LEU A 138 11.75 13.74 19.04
N LEU A 139 11.95 13.20 17.84
CA LEU A 139 12.85 12.06 17.60
C LEU A 139 14.30 12.50 17.36
N GLY A 140 14.59 13.81 17.29
CA GLY A 140 15.92 14.34 16.99
C GLY A 140 16.42 14.00 15.57
N LEU A 141 15.51 13.70 14.64
CA LEU A 141 15.86 13.25 13.28
C LEU A 141 16.06 14.43 12.33
N GLN A 142 16.96 14.27 11.37
CA GLN A 142 17.08 15.19 10.23
C GLN A 142 16.27 14.67 9.04
N HIS A 143 16.07 15.54 8.04
CA HIS A 143 15.34 15.16 6.83
C HIS A 143 15.95 13.93 6.14
N HIS A 144 17.29 13.86 6.04
CA HIS A 144 17.96 12.73 5.41
C HIS A 144 17.81 11.41 6.18
N ASP A 145 17.64 11.46 7.51
CA ASP A 145 17.32 10.28 8.31
C ASP A 145 15.93 9.77 7.94
N ILE A 146 14.94 10.68 7.88
CA ILE A 146 13.57 10.35 7.51
C ILE A 146 13.52 9.72 6.12
N GLU A 147 14.18 10.31 5.12
CA GLU A 147 14.23 9.76 3.76
C GLU A 147 14.84 8.37 3.71
N ARG A 148 15.90 8.12 4.50
CA ARG A 148 16.53 6.79 4.58
C ARG A 148 15.57 5.76 5.16
N LEU A 149 14.91 6.08 6.27
CA LEU A 149 13.93 5.20 6.92
C LEU A 149 12.71 4.94 5.99
N TYR A 150 12.23 6.01 5.36
CA TYR A 150 11.08 5.98 4.47
C TYR A 150 11.32 5.20 3.19
N SER A 151 12.56 5.17 2.68
CA SER A 151 12.90 4.46 1.45
C SER A 151 12.47 2.98 1.46
N TYR A 152 12.55 2.31 2.62
CA TYR A 152 12.08 0.93 2.79
C TYR A 152 10.56 0.81 2.68
N LEU A 153 9.82 1.68 3.37
CA LEU A 153 8.35 1.72 3.31
C LEU A 153 7.90 1.98 1.87
N ARG A 154 8.45 3.02 1.23
CA ARG A 154 8.11 3.41 -0.15
C ARG A 154 8.33 2.27 -1.14
N MET A 155 9.45 1.56 -1.00
CA MET A 155 9.78 0.44 -1.88
C MET A 155 8.78 -0.72 -1.70
N ALA A 156 8.50 -1.10 -0.45
CA ALA A 156 7.59 -2.20 -0.15
C ALA A 156 6.13 -1.90 -0.52
N ASP A 157 5.69 -0.67 -0.27
CA ASP A 157 4.40 -0.14 -0.74
C ASP A 157 4.31 -0.28 -2.26
N LEU A 158 5.30 0.22 -3.00
CA LEU A 158 5.32 0.12 -4.46
C LEU A 158 5.23 -1.33 -4.95
N PHE A 159 6.03 -2.25 -4.40
CA PHE A 159 5.98 -3.65 -4.82
C PHE A 159 4.62 -4.30 -4.53
N SER A 160 4.08 -4.08 -3.33
CA SER A 160 2.75 -4.58 -2.96
C SER A 160 1.66 -4.00 -3.86
N LEU A 161 1.67 -2.68 -4.08
CA LEU A 161 0.68 -1.98 -4.89
C LEU A 161 0.75 -2.39 -6.35
N GLN A 162 1.94 -2.53 -6.93
CA GLN A 162 2.12 -3.02 -8.30
C GLN A 162 1.56 -4.44 -8.45
N PHE A 163 1.83 -5.34 -7.51
CA PHE A 163 1.20 -6.65 -7.52
C PHE A 163 -0.33 -6.54 -7.40
N CYS A 164 -0.84 -5.74 -6.47
CA CYS A 164 -2.27 -5.61 -6.18
C CYS A 164 -3.06 -4.88 -7.28
N MET A 165 -2.44 -4.02 -8.09
CA MET A 165 -3.12 -3.31 -9.17
C MET A 165 -3.00 -4.02 -10.52
N ASN A 166 -1.83 -4.57 -10.82
CA ASN A 166 -1.46 -4.92 -12.19
C ASN A 166 -1.40 -6.44 -12.38
N ALA A 167 -2.53 -7.02 -12.82
CA ALA A 167 -2.62 -8.47 -13.08
C ALA A 167 -1.71 -8.96 -14.22
N THR A 168 -1.25 -8.06 -15.10
CA THR A 168 -0.30 -8.34 -16.18
C THR A 168 1.05 -7.65 -15.95
N LEU A 169 1.39 -7.35 -14.69
CA LEU A 169 2.64 -6.68 -14.32
C LEU A 169 3.85 -7.42 -14.91
N GLY A 170 4.58 -6.72 -15.77
CA GLY A 170 5.75 -7.26 -16.43
C GLY A 170 5.50 -8.48 -17.32
N ALA A 171 4.29 -8.63 -17.87
CA ALA A 171 3.96 -9.74 -18.78
C ALA A 171 4.65 -9.62 -20.15
N ALA A 172 4.88 -8.40 -20.63
CA ALA A 172 5.65 -8.14 -21.85
C ALA A 172 7.16 -8.09 -21.56
N HIS A 173 7.55 -7.27 -20.58
CA HIS A 173 8.93 -7.15 -20.08
C HIS A 173 8.90 -6.89 -18.57
N PRO A 174 9.84 -7.42 -17.78
CA PRO A 174 9.92 -7.12 -16.36
C PRO A 174 10.06 -5.64 -16.05
N GLU A 175 9.40 -5.21 -14.97
CA GLU A 175 9.54 -3.86 -14.44
C GLU A 175 10.86 -3.69 -13.69
N ARG A 176 11.29 -2.44 -13.53
CA ARG A 176 12.53 -2.10 -12.82
C ARG A 176 12.30 -1.00 -11.79
N TYR A 177 12.67 -1.26 -10.55
CA TYR A 177 12.60 -0.27 -9.47
C TYR A 177 13.64 -0.56 -8.40
N ALA A 178 14.31 0.49 -7.88
CA ALA A 178 15.28 0.40 -6.80
C ALA A 178 16.38 -0.67 -7.00
N GLY A 179 16.79 -0.92 -8.25
CA GLY A 179 17.79 -1.94 -8.59
C GLY A 179 17.24 -3.37 -8.75
N TYR A 180 15.94 -3.56 -8.55
CA TYR A 180 15.25 -4.84 -8.75
C TYR A 180 14.53 -4.87 -10.08
N VAL A 181 14.61 -6.04 -10.72
CA VAL A 181 13.81 -6.45 -11.86
C VAL A 181 12.72 -7.37 -11.34
N TYR A 182 11.45 -7.06 -11.60
CA TYR A 182 10.34 -7.83 -11.06
C TYR A 182 9.18 -7.98 -12.04
N ARG A 183 8.39 -9.03 -11.85
CA ARG A 183 7.20 -9.30 -12.65
C ARG A 183 6.17 -10.10 -11.85
N ARG A 184 4.95 -10.15 -12.37
CA ARG A 184 3.91 -11.06 -11.90
C ARG A 184 3.61 -12.09 -12.98
N ASP A 185 3.40 -13.35 -12.57
CA ASP A 185 2.78 -14.38 -13.39
C ASP A 185 1.66 -15.05 -12.58
N GLY A 186 0.40 -14.71 -12.91
CA GLY A 186 -0.75 -15.13 -12.10
C GLY A 186 -0.62 -14.65 -10.65
N ASN A 187 -0.40 -15.57 -9.72
CA ASN A 187 -0.19 -15.27 -8.30
C ASN A 187 1.29 -15.37 -7.87
N GLN A 188 2.19 -15.59 -8.81
CA GLN A 188 3.63 -15.60 -8.56
C GLN A 188 4.18 -14.19 -8.68
N PHE A 189 4.93 -13.73 -7.68
CA PHE A 189 5.66 -12.47 -7.70
C PHE A 189 7.16 -12.76 -7.76
N GLN A 190 7.83 -12.35 -8.83
CA GLN A 190 9.21 -12.75 -9.11
C GLN A 190 10.15 -11.55 -9.05
N PHE A 191 11.35 -11.75 -8.48
CA PHE A 191 12.36 -10.70 -8.28
C PHE A 191 13.78 -11.12 -8.70
N ARG A 192 14.56 -10.18 -9.23
CA ARG A 192 15.99 -10.30 -9.49
C ARG A 192 16.73 -8.96 -9.25
N PRO A 193 17.81 -8.91 -8.43
CA PRO A 193 18.25 -9.98 -7.52
C PRO A 193 17.12 -10.36 -6.55
N PHE A 194 17.20 -11.54 -5.96
CA PHE A 194 16.16 -12.03 -5.05
C PHE A 194 16.47 -11.58 -3.61
N PRO A 195 15.70 -10.65 -3.01
CA PRO A 195 16.10 -9.94 -1.80
C PRO A 195 15.59 -10.58 -0.50
N PHE A 196 15.06 -11.81 -0.53
CA PHE A 196 14.33 -12.37 0.62
C PHE A 196 15.08 -13.50 1.34
N THR A 197 14.72 -13.72 2.61
CA THR A 197 15.33 -14.72 3.51
C THR A 197 15.30 -16.15 3.00
N SER A 198 14.26 -16.51 2.24
CA SER A 198 13.98 -17.88 1.82
C SER A 198 13.81 -17.92 0.32
N ARG A 199 14.35 -18.95 -0.35
CA ARG A 199 14.24 -19.12 -1.82
C ARG A 199 12.80 -19.07 -2.35
N GLN A 200 11.82 -19.27 -1.47
CA GLN A 200 10.42 -19.07 -1.75
C GLN A 200 9.73 -18.55 -0.49
N LEU A 201 8.79 -17.62 -0.66
CA LEU A 201 7.85 -17.20 0.39
C LEU A 201 6.42 -17.42 -0.10
N SER A 202 5.52 -17.65 0.84
CA SER A 202 4.07 -17.69 0.57
C SER A 202 3.35 -16.68 1.47
N TYR A 203 2.38 -15.98 0.89
CA TYR A 203 1.52 -15.02 1.61
C TYR A 203 0.05 -15.25 1.25
N GLN A 204 -0.85 -15.14 2.22
CA GLN A 204 -2.28 -15.27 2.01
C GLN A 204 -2.91 -13.88 1.94
N LEU A 205 -3.15 -13.37 0.73
CA LEU A 205 -3.76 -12.07 0.53
C LEU A 205 -5.29 -12.19 0.59
N PRO A 206 -5.98 -11.46 1.49
CA PRO A 206 -7.43 -11.37 1.46
C PRO A 206 -7.90 -10.67 0.19
N THR A 207 -8.80 -11.32 -0.56
CA THR A 207 -9.40 -10.78 -1.77
C THR A 207 -10.91 -10.95 -1.75
N TYR A 208 -11.61 -10.10 -2.49
CA TYR A 208 -13.07 -10.14 -2.57
C TYR A 208 -13.48 -10.26 -4.04
N PRO A 209 -13.75 -11.47 -4.53
CA PRO A 209 -14.31 -11.67 -5.86
C PRO A 209 -15.71 -11.09 -5.94
N LEU A 210 -15.94 -10.28 -6.97
CA LEU A 210 -17.18 -9.55 -7.23
C LEU A 210 -17.68 -9.85 -8.64
N ASP A 211 -19.00 -9.80 -8.80
CA ASP A 211 -19.60 -9.89 -10.13
C ASP A 211 -19.08 -8.74 -11.01
N ARG A 212 -18.68 -9.06 -12.24
CA ARG A 212 -18.20 -8.07 -13.21
C ARG A 212 -19.28 -7.08 -13.61
N ALA A 213 -20.55 -7.48 -13.58
CA ALA A 213 -21.69 -6.60 -13.84
C ALA A 213 -21.95 -5.60 -12.69
N GLY A 214 -21.39 -5.84 -11.51
CA GLY A 214 -21.60 -5.03 -10.31
C GLY A 214 -22.92 -5.36 -9.60
N TYR A 215 -23.37 -4.44 -8.74
CA TYR A 215 -24.51 -4.60 -7.84
C TYR A 215 -25.41 -3.37 -7.89
N ASP A 216 -26.72 -3.60 -7.92
CA ASP A 216 -27.72 -2.52 -7.90
C ASP A 216 -27.97 -1.95 -6.49
N ASP A 217 -27.50 -2.62 -5.46
CA ASP A 217 -27.74 -2.27 -4.05
C ASP A 217 -26.47 -2.47 -3.21
N VAL A 218 -26.16 -1.46 -2.40
CA VAL A 218 -24.97 -1.43 -1.54
C VAL A 218 -25.00 -2.55 -0.50
N LYS A 219 -26.19 -2.96 -0.04
CA LYS A 219 -26.29 -4.10 0.89
C LYS A 219 -25.88 -5.41 0.24
N LYS A 220 -26.22 -5.62 -1.04
CA LYS A 220 -25.76 -6.78 -1.81
C LYS A 220 -24.25 -6.76 -2.01
N LEU A 221 -23.68 -5.59 -2.33
CA LEU A 221 -22.23 -5.43 -2.40
C LEU A 221 -21.56 -5.78 -1.07
N GLN A 222 -22.02 -5.19 0.03
CA GLN A 222 -21.48 -5.45 1.37
C GLN A 222 -21.62 -6.92 1.78
N ALA A 223 -22.71 -7.58 1.40
CA ALA A 223 -22.89 -9.01 1.62
C ALA A 223 -21.88 -9.85 0.81
N ALA A 224 -21.63 -9.51 -0.45
CA ALA A 224 -20.60 -10.16 -1.27
C ALA A 224 -19.19 -9.95 -0.69
N MET A 225 -18.95 -8.82 -0.04
CA MET A 225 -17.67 -8.48 0.60
C MET A 225 -17.56 -8.90 2.07
N LYS A 226 -18.51 -9.71 2.58
CA LYS A 226 -18.56 -10.07 4.00
C LYS A 226 -17.40 -10.98 4.43
N LYS A 227 -16.94 -11.85 3.54
CA LYS A 227 -15.83 -12.78 3.81
C LYS A 227 -14.84 -12.73 2.65
N PRO A 228 -13.53 -12.60 2.92
CA PRO A 228 -12.52 -12.68 1.88
C PRO A 228 -12.35 -14.13 1.42
N VAL A 229 -11.88 -14.27 0.19
CA VAL A 229 -11.18 -15.45 -0.32
C VAL A 229 -9.69 -15.21 -0.15
N MET A 230 -9.00 -16.13 0.51
CA MET A 230 -7.54 -16.04 0.67
C MET A 230 -6.88 -16.47 -0.63
N GLN A 231 -6.20 -15.53 -1.28
CA GLN A 231 -5.40 -15.79 -2.46
C GLN A 231 -3.95 -16.03 -2.04
N GLU A 232 -3.46 -17.24 -2.26
CA GLU A 232 -2.04 -17.52 -2.06
C GLU A 232 -1.20 -16.80 -3.12
N ILE A 233 -0.23 -16.02 -2.65
CA ILE A 233 0.83 -15.39 -3.43
C ILE A 233 2.11 -16.17 -3.16
N THR A 234 2.84 -16.51 -4.22
CA THR A 234 4.16 -17.13 -4.09
C THR A 234 5.24 -16.16 -4.57
N ILE A 235 6.23 -15.87 -3.72
CA ILE A 235 7.34 -14.97 -4.07
C ILE A 235 8.57 -15.81 -4.35
N THR A 236 9.18 -15.64 -5.52
CA THR A 236 10.27 -16.50 -6.01
C THR A 236 11.33 -15.72 -6.80
N PRO A 237 12.53 -16.29 -7.03
CA PRO A 237 13.52 -15.72 -7.93
C PRO A 237 12.96 -15.58 -9.34
N LEU A 238 13.27 -14.46 -9.98
CA LEU A 238 13.08 -14.28 -11.42
C LEU A 238 14.32 -14.82 -12.14
N GLU A 239 14.15 -15.88 -12.92
CA GLU A 239 15.19 -16.40 -13.81
C GLU A 239 15.52 -15.40 -14.93
N ARG A 240 16.60 -15.63 -15.67
CA ARG A 240 16.96 -14.73 -16.79
C ARG A 240 15.80 -14.70 -17.78
N TRP A 241 15.30 -13.50 -18.05
CA TRP A 241 14.43 -13.24 -19.17
C TRP A 241 15.35 -12.98 -20.35
N ASP A 242 15.26 -13.79 -21.41
CA ASP A 242 16.07 -13.59 -22.62
C ASP A 242 15.81 -12.19 -23.18
N GLU A 243 16.86 -11.36 -23.23
CA GLU A 243 16.84 -10.03 -23.83
C GLU A 243 16.78 -10.12 -25.36
#